data_AF-X1UCI8-F1
#
_entry.id   AF-X1UCI8-F1
#
_cell.length_a   1.000
_cell.length_b   1.000
_cell.length_c   1.000
_cell.angle_alpha   90.00
_cell.angle_beta   90.00
_cell.angle_gamma   90.00
#
_symmetry.space_group_name_H-M   'P 1'
#
loop_
_entity.id
_entity.type
_entity.pdbx_description
1 polymer ?
#
loop_
_entity_poly.entity_id
_entity_poly.type
_entity_poly.pdbx_seq_one_letter_code
_entity_poly.pdbx_strand_id
1 'polypeptide(L)' 'MTENLTNVAWKCRGCGEVTYHPDADRSAKIEIRETTLCLKCLKGK' A
#
# COMPACT_ATOMS: atom_id res chain seq x y z
N MET A 1 13.85 -15.64 -4.84
CA MET A 1 13.14 -14.50 -5.46
C MET A 1 12.97 -13.44 -4.39
N THR A 2 13.80 -12.39 -4.44
CA THR A 2 13.67 -11.26 -3.51
C THR A 2 12.76 -10.26 -4.19
N GLU A 3 11.44 -10.39 -3.99
CA GLU A 3 10.52 -9.34 -4.40
C GLU A 3 10.97 -8.05 -3.72
N ASN A 4 11.28 -7.04 -4.53
CA ASN A 4 11.78 -5.75 -4.05
C ASN A 4 10.57 -4.98 -3.49
N LEU A 5 10.14 -5.35 -2.28
CA LEU A 5 8.99 -4.80 -1.55
C LEU A 5 9.09 -3.28 -1.33
N THR A 6 10.26 -2.71 -1.57
CA THR A 6 10.60 -1.30 -1.56
C THR A 6 9.68 -0.48 -2.49
N ASN A 7 9.36 -0.96 -3.70
CA ASN A 7 8.55 -0.20 -4.68
C ASN A 7 7.07 -0.63 -4.70
N VAL A 8 6.53 -1.06 -3.55
CA VAL A 8 5.13 -1.50 -3.44
C VAL A 8 4.36 -0.54 -2.55
N ALA A 9 3.16 -0.19 -3.01
CA ALA A 9 2.15 0.51 -2.22
C ALA A 9 0.89 -0.34 -2.13
N TRP A 10 0.15 -0.19 -1.04
CA TRP A 10 -1.12 -0.88 -0.82
C TRP A 10 -2.26 0.11 -0.87
N LYS A 11 -3.22 -0.12 -1.76
CA LYS A 11 -4.45 0.67 -1.84
C LYS A 11 -5.57 -0.08 -1.14
N CYS A 12 -6.19 0.57 -0.18
CA CYS A 12 -7.32 0.02 0.55
C CYS A 12 -8.59 0.13 -0.30
N ARG A 13 -9.24 -1.00 -0.62
CA ARG A 13 -10.49 -0.98 -1.40
C ARG A 13 -11.65 -0.31 -0.66
N GLY A 14 -11.74 -0.49 0.65
CA GLY A 14 -12.86 0.01 1.47
C GLY A 14 -12.89 1.51 1.71
N CYS A 15 -11.74 2.19 1.65
CA CYS A 15 -11.59 3.60 2.02
C CYS A 15 -10.76 4.40 1.01
N GLY A 16 -10.15 3.76 0.02
CA GLY A 16 -9.35 4.40 -1.03
C GLY A 16 -7.96 4.88 -0.58
N GLU A 17 -7.60 4.73 0.70
CA GLU A 17 -6.29 5.16 1.22
C GLU A 17 -5.16 4.33 0.58
N VAL A 18 -4.10 5.01 0.13
CA VAL A 18 -2.89 4.37 -0.39
C VAL A 18 -1.78 4.52 0.64
N THR A 19 -1.25 3.40 1.11
CA THR A 19 -0.09 3.36 2.01
C THR A 19 1.14 2.89 1.26
N TYR A 20 2.24 3.60 1.45
CA TYR A 20 3.51 3.29 0.79
C TYR A 20 4.44 2.60 1.79
N HIS A 21 5.30 1.70 1.30
CA HIS A 21 6.42 1.23 2.12
C HIS A 21 7.27 2.44 2.56
N PRO A 22 7.78 2.50 3.81
CA PRO A 22 8.56 3.66 4.28
C PRO A 22 9.81 3.94 3.45
N ASP A 23 10.42 2.88 2.92
CA ASP A 23 11.56 2.94 2.01
C ASP A 23 11.16 3.11 0.53
N ALA A 24 9.87 3.29 0.23
CA ALA A 24 9.44 3.42 -1.16
C ALA A 24 9.95 4.71 -1.80
N ASP A 25 10.68 4.53 -2.90
CA ASP A 25 11.09 5.64 -3.72
C ASP A 25 9.88 6.18 -4.48
N ARG A 26 9.41 7.37 -4.07
CA ARG A 26 8.24 8.03 -4.68
C ARG A 26 8.48 8.52 -6.10
N SER A 27 9.74 8.55 -6.54
CA SER A 27 10.11 8.91 -7.90
C SER A 27 10.20 7.69 -8.82
N ALA A 28 10.30 6.49 -8.24
CA ALA A 28 10.29 5.23 -8.96
C ALA A 28 8.87 4.78 -9.34
N LYS A 29 8.80 3.82 -10.27
CA LYS A 29 7.54 3.24 -10.73
C LYS A 29 6.97 2.33 -9.63
N ILE A 30 6.11 2.89 -8.78
CA ILE A 30 5.50 2.16 -7.65
C ILE A 30 4.36 1.27 -8.14
N GLU A 31 4.39 0.00 -7.74
CA GLU A 31 3.29 -0.94 -7.95
C GLU A 31 2.23 -0.76 -6.84
N ILE A 32 1.01 -0.37 -7.22
CA ILE A 32 -0.09 -0.24 -6.27
C ILE A 32 -0.89 -1.54 -6.25
N ARG A 33 -0.78 -2.31 -5.16
CA ARG A 33 -1.56 -3.52 -4.92
C ARG A 33 -2.82 -3.15 -4.15
N GLU A 34 -3.99 -3.40 -4.74
CA GLU A 34 -5.26 -3.19 -4.04
C GLU A 34 -5.50 -4.32 -3.03
N THR A 35 -5.70 -3.97 -1.76
CA THR A 35 -5.99 -4.92 -0.68
C THR A 35 -7.37 -4.66 -0.08
N THR A 36 -8.01 -5.73 0.37
CA THR A 36 -9.37 -5.69 0.93
C THR A 36 -9.40 -5.12 2.35
N LEU A 37 -8.29 -5.18 3.10
CA LEU A 37 -8.25 -4.88 4.54
C LEU A 37 -7.11 -3.92 4.87
N CYS A 38 -7.48 -2.77 5.44
CA CYS A 38 -6.55 -1.84 6.03
C CYS A 38 -6.95 -1.59 7.49
N LEU A 39 -6.02 -1.83 8.42
CA LEU A 39 -6.26 -1.71 9.86
C LEU A 39 -6.79 -0.32 10.25
N LYS A 40 -6.36 0.74 9.56
CA LYS A 40 -6.91 2.09 9.74
C LYS A 40 -8.38 2.19 9.37
N CYS A 41 -8.82 1.51 8.31
CA CYS A 41 -10.21 1.53 7.85
C CYS A 41 -11.10 0.57 8.65
N LEU A 42 -10.51 -0.32 9.44
CA LEU A 42 -11.21 -1.09 10.46
C LEU A 42 -11.45 -0.31 11.76
N LYS A 43 -10.80 0.84 11.97
CA LYS A 43 -10.87 1.64 13.21
C LYS A 43 -12.13 2.53 13.32
N GLY A 44 -13.11 2.32 12.44
CA GLY A 44 -14.35 3.09 12.37
C GLY A 44 -15.63 2.25 12.47
N LYS A 45 -15.58 1.10 13.15
CA LYS A 45 -16.78 0.34 13.55
C LYS A 45 -16.95 0.35 15.06
#